data_AF-A0A0B6Z1T3-F1
#
_entry.id   AF-A0A0B6Z1T3-F1
#
_cell.length_a   1.000
_cell.length_b   1.000
_cell.length_c   1.000
_cell.angle_alpha   90.00
_cell.angle_beta   90.00
_cell.angle_gamma   90.00
#
_symmetry.space_group_name_H-M   'P 1'
#
loop_
_entity.id
_entity.type
_entity.pdbx_description
1 polymer ?
#
loop_
_entity_poly.entity_id
_entity_poly.type
_entity_poly.pdbx_seq_one_letter_code
_entity_poly.pdbx_strand_id
1 'polypeptide(L)'
;VGQYVFPGRSKDDLPFQRGDLLVIVKPTSDPNWFRARNQFGREGMIPANYVKPRQVVTLHAMPWYHGKISRQEAEKLLNPR
;
A
#
# COMPACT_ATOMS: atom_id res chain seq x y z
N VAL A 1 2.97 -0.37 -3.08
CA VAL A 1 4.03 -1.24 -2.55
C VAL A 1 4.35 -2.31 -3.59
N GLY A 2 5.61 -2.39 -4.02
CA GLY A 2 6.08 -3.44 -4.93
C GLY A 2 5.90 -4.82 -4.31
N GLN A 3 5.22 -5.73 -5.01
CA GLN A 3 5.02 -7.12 -4.59
C GLN A 3 6.12 -8.05 -5.11
N TYR A 4 6.76 -7.66 -6.21
CA TYR A 4 7.81 -8.41 -6.88
C TYR A 4 8.95 -7.49 -7.27
N VAL A 5 10.07 -8.07 -7.68
CA VAL A 5 11.18 -7.33 -8.28
C VAL A 5 10.83 -7.01 -9.73
N PHE A 6 11.04 -5.75 -10.13
CA PHE A 6 10.90 -5.31 -11.50
C PHE A 6 12.24 -4.67 -11.93
N PRO A 7 13.04 -5.35 -12.78
CA PRO A 7 14.34 -4.82 -13.20
C PRO A 7 14.26 -3.70 -14.24
N GLY A 8 13.07 -3.44 -14.82
CA GLY A 8 12.92 -2.59 -16.00
C GLY A 8 13.40 -3.29 -17.27
N ARG A 9 12.70 -3.07 -18.39
CA ARG A 9 13.05 -3.60 -19.72
C ARG A 9 13.41 -2.47 -20.68
N SER A 10 12.81 -1.30 -20.50
CA SER A 10 12.99 -0.11 -21.33
C SER A 10 13.59 1.05 -20.54
N LYS A 11 14.12 2.06 -21.24
CA LYS A 11 14.68 3.28 -20.59
C LYS A 11 13.64 4.09 -19.83
N ASP A 12 12.37 3.97 -20.22
CA ASP A 12 11.25 4.66 -19.58
C ASP A 12 10.72 3.95 -18.34
N ASP A 13 11.19 2.73 -18.08
CA ASP A 13 10.77 1.94 -16.93
C ASP A 13 11.41 2.45 -15.64
N LEU A 14 10.69 2.31 -14.54
CA LEU A 14 11.22 2.56 -13.20
C LEU A 14 11.46 1.23 -12.49
N PRO A 15 12.71 0.76 -12.39
CA PRO A 15 13.02 -0.46 -11.65
C PRO A 15 12.73 -0.29 -10.16
N PHE A 16 12.27 -1.37 -9.51
CA PHE A 16 12.03 -1.42 -8.08
C PHE A 16 12.16 -2.84 -7.52
N GLN A 17 12.39 -2.93 -6.21
CA GLN A 17 12.46 -4.19 -5.47
C GLN A 17 11.13 -4.51 -4.77
N ARG A 18 10.95 -5.77 -4.39
CA ARG A 18 9.82 -6.17 -3.54
C ARG A 18 9.89 -5.40 -2.22
N GLY A 19 8.77 -4.80 -1.83
CA GLY A 19 8.65 -3.98 -0.63
C GLY A 19 8.79 -2.47 -0.88
N ASP A 20 9.31 -2.06 -2.04
CA ASP A 20 9.53 -0.65 -2.33
C ASP A 20 8.22 0.15 -2.34
N LEU A 21 8.33 1.37 -1.84
CA LEU A 21 7.25 2.35 -1.87
C LEU A 21 7.37 3.19 -3.14
N LEU A 22 6.29 3.17 -3.90
CA LEU A 22 6.14 3.87 -5.16
C LEU A 22 4.91 4.75 -5.05
N VAL A 23 5.04 5.99 -5.46
CA VAL A 23 3.92 6.94 -5.54
C VAL A 23 3.41 6.92 -6.97
N ILE A 24 2.14 6.58 -7.17
CA ILE A 24 1.52 6.66 -8.49
C ILE A 24 1.31 8.13 -8.83
N VAL A 25 1.98 8.60 -9.89
CA VAL A 25 1.89 9.99 -10.38
C VAL A 25 0.66 10.13 -11.27
N LYS A 26 0.49 9.19 -12.22
CA LYS A 26 -0.70 9.15 -13.09
C LYS A 26 -0.94 7.75 -13.66
N PRO A 27 -2.21 7.37 -13.90
CA PRO A 27 -2.53 6.27 -14.79
C PRO A 27 -2.12 6.61 -16.23
N THR A 28 -1.84 5.58 -17.02
CA THR A 28 -1.55 5.76 -18.46
C THR A 28 -2.72 5.27 -19.30
N SER A 29 -2.63 5.44 -20.63
CA SER A 29 -3.65 4.93 -21.56
C SER A 29 -3.76 3.41 -21.52
N ASP A 30 -2.67 2.71 -21.15
CA ASP A 30 -2.69 1.27 -20.91
C ASP A 30 -2.98 1.01 -19.42
N PRO A 31 -4.10 0.35 -19.07
CA PRO A 31 -4.45 0.04 -17.68
C PRO A 31 -3.45 -0.89 -16.98
N ASN A 32 -2.60 -1.60 -17.73
CA ASN A 32 -1.56 -2.44 -17.17
C ASN A 32 -0.32 -1.66 -16.71
N TRP A 33 -0.26 -0.35 -17.00
CA TRP A 33 0.92 0.47 -16.71
C TRP A 33 0.58 1.77 -16.00
N PHE A 34 1.40 2.08 -14.99
CA PHE A 34 1.33 3.34 -14.26
C PHE A 34 2.64 4.11 -14.41
N ARG A 35 2.52 5.45 -14.43
CA ARG A 35 3.67 6.32 -14.18
C ARG A 35 3.81 6.49 -12.68
N ALA A 36 4.95 6.10 -12.14
CA ALA A 36 5.22 6.17 -10.71
C ALA A 36 6.52 6.92 -10.43
N ARG A 37 6.68 7.35 -9.17
CA ARG A 37 7.87 7.98 -8.62
C ARG A 37 8.39 7.19 -7.43
N ASN A 38 9.70 6.96 -7.36
CA ASN A 38 10.34 6.33 -6.20
C ASN A 38 10.76 7.36 -5.14
N GLN A 39 11.26 6.87 -4.00
CA GLN A 39 11.74 7.70 -2.89
C GLN A 39 12.91 8.63 -3.25
N PHE A 40 13.65 8.33 -4.33
CA PHE A 40 14.76 9.13 -4.81
C PHE A 40 14.31 10.21 -5.83
N GLY A 41 13.00 10.38 -6.03
CA GLY A 41 12.43 11.34 -6.96
C GLY A 41 12.47 10.91 -8.43
N ARG A 42 12.97 9.71 -8.75
CA ARG A 42 12.99 9.20 -10.12
C ARG A 42 11.61 8.74 -10.54
N GLU A 43 11.24 9.09 -11.77
CA GLU A 43 9.98 8.67 -12.37
C GLU A 43 10.16 7.73 -13.55
N GLY A 44 9.19 6.85 -13.73
CA GLY A 44 9.12 5.96 -14.88
C GLY A 44 7.90 5.07 -14.83
N MET A 45 7.84 4.14 -15.77
CA MET A 45 6.74 3.22 -15.97
C MET A 45 6.89 1.98 -15.10
N ILE A 46 5.79 1.56 -14.50
CA ILE A 46 5.71 0.32 -13.72
C ILE A 46 4.48 -0.50 -14.12
N PRO A 47 4.56 -1.84 -14.09
CA PRO A 47 3.41 -2.70 -14.30
C PRO A 47 2.46 -2.66 -13.09
N ALA A 48 1.17 -2.41 -13.35
CA ALA A 48 0.14 -2.25 -12.33
C ALA A 48 -0.04 -3.50 -11.47
N ASN A 49 0.07 -4.69 -12.06
CA ASN A 49 -0.06 -5.98 -11.36
C ASN A 49 1.12 -6.31 -10.43
N TYR A 50 2.22 -5.55 -10.48
CA TYR A 50 3.36 -5.75 -9.59
C TYR A 50 3.27 -4.90 -8.33
N VAL A 51 2.25 -4.06 -8.20
CA VAL A 51 2.06 -3.19 -7.05
C VAL A 51 0.70 -3.42 -6.40
N LYS A 52 0.66 -3.24 -5.08
CA LYS A 52 -0.59 -3.15 -4.32
C LYS A 52 -0.68 -1.83 -3.58
N PRO A 53 -1.89 -1.28 -3.37
CA PRO A 53 -2.09 -0.15 -2.47
C PRO A 53 -1.47 -0.44 -1.11
N ARG A 54 -0.78 0.55 -0.54
CA ARG A 54 -0.28 0.43 0.83
C ARG A 54 -1.49 0.48 1.75
N GLN A 55 -1.80 -0.65 2.39
CA GLN A 55 -2.77 -0.65 3.47
C GLN A 55 -2.08 -0.06 4.70
N VAL A 56 -2.50 1.14 5.09
CA VAL A 56 -2.17 1.66 6.41
C VAL A 56 -3.20 1.07 7.35
N VAL A 57 -2.79 0.07 8.12
CA VAL A 57 -3.63 -0.47 9.20
C VAL A 57 -3.66 0.60 10.29
N THR A 58 -4.76 1.34 10.37
CA THR A 58 -5.02 2.20 11.52
C THR A 58 -5.60 1.32 12.63
N LEU A 59 -5.19 1.55 13.87
CA LEU A 59 -5.73 0.80 15.02
C LEU A 59 -7.27 0.84 15.04
N HIS A 60 -7.85 2.00 14.71
CA HIS A 60 -9.30 2.20 14.63
C HIS A 60 -10.02 1.36 13.55
N ALA A 61 -9.30 0.83 12.55
CA ALA A 61 -9.88 -0.06 11.54
C ALA A 61 -9.89 -1.54 11.97
N MET A 62 -9.30 -1.86 13.13
CA MET A 62 -9.25 -3.23 13.63
C MET A 62 -10.49 -3.55 14.45
N PRO A 63 -11.25 -4.63 14.14
CA PRO A 63 -12.48 -4.98 14.86
C PRO A 63 -12.29 -5.21 16.36
N TRP A 64 -11.08 -5.57 16.78
CA TRP A 64 -10.71 -5.81 18.18
C TRP A 64 -10.28 -4.55 18.94
N TYR A 65 -10.06 -3.43 18.24
CA TYR A 65 -9.58 -2.19 18.87
C TYR A 65 -10.75 -1.24 19.11
N HIS A 66 -11.12 -1.10 20.39
CA HIS A 66 -12.23 -0.23 20.80
C HIS A 66 -11.80 1.19 21.18
N GLY A 67 -10.52 1.55 20.97
CA GLY A 67 -10.01 2.85 21.39
C GLY A 67 -9.87 2.96 22.91
N LYS A 68 -10.11 4.16 23.43
CA LYS A 68 -10.05 4.43 24.87
C LYS A 68 -11.38 4.04 25.53
N ILE A 69 -11.49 2.79 25.96
CA ILE A 69 -12.60 2.29 26.79
C ILE A 69 -12.13 1.99 28.21
N SER A 70 -13.03 2.15 29.18
CA SER A 70 -12.77 1.73 30.55
C SER A 70 -12.75 0.20 30.67
N ARG A 71 -12.10 -0.31 31.72
CA ARG A 71 -12.11 -1.75 32.03
C ARG A 71 -13.53 -2.31 32.12
N GLN A 72 -14.44 -1.56 32.75
CA GLN A 72 -15.82 -2.01 32.96
C GLN A 72 -16.61 -2.09 31.64
N GLU A 73 -16.37 -1.19 30.69
CA GLU A 73 -16.94 -1.24 29.35
C GLU A 73 -16.37 -2.42 28.54
N ALA A 74 -15.07 -2.68 28.65
CA ALA A 74 -14.43 -3.83 28.00
C ALA A 74 -15.03 -5.15 28.51
N GLU A 75 -15.20 -5.30 29.84
CA GLU A 75 -15.80 -6.49 30.45
C GLU A 75 -17.23 -6.74 29.97
N LYS A 76 -18.03 -5.68 29.75
CA LYS A 76 -19.38 -5.81 29.16
C LYS A 76 -19.35 -6.30 27.71
N LEU A 77 -18.42 -5.79 26.90
CA LEU A 77 -18.28 -6.18 25.48
C LEU A 77 -17.82 -7.63 25.33
N LEU A 78 -16.96 -8.10 26.23
CA LEU A 78 -16.38 -9.44 26.18
C LEU A 78 -17.25 -10.52 26.82
N ASN A 79 -18.25 -10.14 27.61
CA ASN A 79 -19.14 -11.07 28.29
C ASN A 79 -20.62 -10.68 28.06
N PRO A 80 -21.12 -10.82 26.82
CA PRO A 80 -22.52 -10.57 26.53
C PRO A 80 -23.36 -11.61 27.29
N ARG A 81 -24.18 -11.13 28.23
CA ARG A 81 -25.17 -11.96 28.92
C ARG A 81 -26.26 -12.42 27.95
#